data_AF-A0A8S9Y9X9-F1
#
_entry.id   AF-A0A8S9Y9X9-F1
#
_cell.length_a   1.000
_cell.length_b   1.000
_cell.length_c   1.000
_cell.angle_alpha   90.00
_cell.angle_beta   90.00
_cell.angle_gamma   90.00
#
_symmetry.space_group_name_H-M   'P 1'
#
loop_
_entity.id
_entity.type
_entity.pdbx_description
1 polymer ?
#
loop_
_entity_poly.entity_id
_entity_poly.type
_entity_poly.pdbx_seq_one_letter_code
_entity_poly.pdbx_strand_id
1 'polypeptide(L)'
;MFVIFQLCFFTLMAGLIMRLKLFWTPQLCLTLALLAHPTRWQLLVRQFINSFGFLCHTARRWSNRVQATRYSAVLVAHTVLIMFLAYMTVPGLRNLQAEWAIHGQFSAYNDEVLLDWFQTLPPIRTTRVSHNMPWVIAGPMSTLGGLRLMLPAAAPYPTTQWSAPGSQSSAGFAFTNHPHYESAQLRERTVLAYAIYSRRSVYEVWKIYHQQLQANFVIMDAHSCRPRGGCSNPELFDLIDLHLIGRPALCQALMEPQVVHSALTPAEWKPYFDVVYVDSHTGRVVLFVRPG
;
A
#
# COMPACT_ATOMS: atom_id res chain seq x y z
N MET A 1 -19.19 -23.46 -32.22
CA MET A 1 -18.90 -22.20 -32.95
C MET A 1 -18.96 -21.00 -32.02
N PHE A 2 -20.10 -20.66 -31.41
CA PHE A 2 -20.22 -19.51 -30.49
C PHE A 2 -19.14 -19.43 -29.40
N VAL A 3 -18.93 -20.52 -28.63
CA VAL A 3 -17.92 -20.57 -27.55
C VAL A 3 -16.50 -20.36 -28.06
N ILE A 4 -16.19 -20.79 -29.30
CA ILE A 4 -14.85 -20.65 -29.89
C ILE A 4 -14.59 -19.19 -30.27
N PHE A 5 -15.57 -18.53 -30.88
CA PHE A 5 -15.48 -17.09 -31.17
C PHE A 5 -15.38 -16.28 -29.88
N GLN A 6 -16.15 -16.64 -28.85
CA GLN A 6 -16.10 -15.99 -27.55
C GLN A 6 -14.73 -16.14 -26.89
N LEU A 7 -14.10 -17.33 -26.95
CA LEU A 7 -12.71 -17.52 -26.52
C LEU A 7 -11.74 -16.64 -27.32
N CYS A 8 -11.88 -16.55 -28.64
CA CYS A 8 -11.01 -15.71 -29.47
C CYS A 8 -11.14 -14.20 -29.16
N PHE A 9 -12.35 -13.70 -28.98
CA PHE A 9 -12.55 -12.28 -28.64
C PHE A 9 -12.03 -11.93 -27.25
N PHE A 10 -12.21 -12.82 -26.27
CA PHE A 10 -11.69 -12.58 -24.93
C PHE A 10 -10.16 -12.67 -24.85
N THR A 11 -9.48 -13.47 -25.68
CA THR A 11 -8.00 -13.47 -25.73
C THR A 11 -7.49 -12.18 -26.34
N LEU A 12 -8.12 -11.71 -27.43
CA LEU A 12 -7.79 -10.44 -28.07
C LEU A 12 -7.98 -9.26 -27.12
N MET A 13 -9.13 -9.20 -26.44
CA MET A 13 -9.42 -8.16 -25.45
C MET A 13 -8.43 -8.19 -24.28
N ALA A 14 -8.06 -9.38 -23.79
CA ALA A 14 -7.07 -9.51 -22.72
C ALA A 14 -5.67 -9.02 -23.14
N GLY A 15 -5.25 -9.33 -24.37
CA GLY A 15 -3.98 -8.86 -24.91
C GLY A 15 -3.92 -7.34 -25.07
N LEU A 16 -5.03 -6.72 -25.50
CA LEU A 16 -5.11 -5.27 -25.66
C LEU A 16 -5.08 -4.50 -24.34
N ILE A 17 -5.57 -5.09 -23.25
CA ILE A 17 -5.77 -4.34 -22.01
C ILE A 17 -4.56 -4.38 -21.06
N MET A 18 -3.66 -5.39 -21.11
CA MET A 18 -2.35 -5.51 -20.39
C MET A 18 -2.25 -5.09 -18.88
N ARG A 19 -3.30 -4.56 -18.26
CA ARG A 19 -3.23 -3.72 -17.05
C ARG A 19 -4.21 -4.13 -15.95
N LEU A 20 -4.89 -5.27 -16.08
CA LEU A 20 -5.71 -5.82 -14.99
C LEU A 20 -4.97 -6.94 -14.26
N LYS A 21 -4.97 -6.85 -12.93
CA LYS A 21 -4.43 -7.84 -11.98
C LYS A 21 -5.10 -9.23 -12.07
N LEU A 22 -6.15 -9.38 -12.87
CA LEU A 22 -6.84 -10.65 -13.10
C LEU A 22 -6.83 -10.98 -14.61
N PHE A 23 -5.66 -11.35 -15.12
CA PHE A 23 -5.47 -11.72 -16.52
C PHE A 23 -6.12 -13.08 -16.78
N TRP A 24 -6.97 -13.15 -17.83
CA TRP A 24 -7.55 -14.38 -18.41
C TRP A 24 -8.55 -15.19 -17.56
N THR A 25 -9.12 -14.61 -16.52
CA THR A 25 -10.21 -15.24 -15.75
C THR A 25 -11.38 -15.72 -16.62
N PRO A 26 -11.87 -14.96 -17.63
CA PRO A 26 -12.94 -15.43 -18.52
C PRO A 26 -12.54 -16.65 -19.38
N GLN A 27 -11.28 -16.71 -19.82
CA GLN A 27 -10.74 -17.84 -20.59
C GLN A 27 -10.72 -19.11 -19.74
N LEU A 28 -10.23 -18.98 -18.50
CA LEU A 28 -10.17 -20.08 -17.55
C LEU A 28 -11.57 -20.64 -17.25
N CYS A 29 -12.56 -19.77 -17.02
CA CYS A 29 -13.94 -20.21 -16.77
C CYS A 29 -14.56 -20.93 -17.97
N LEU A 30 -14.38 -20.42 -19.19
CA LEU A 30 -14.92 -21.04 -20.40
C LEU A 30 -14.22 -22.36 -20.75
N THR A 31 -12.90 -22.45 -20.56
CA THR A 31 -12.14 -23.68 -20.80
C THR A 31 -12.44 -24.77 -19.76
N LEU A 32 -12.66 -24.40 -18.49
CA LEU A 32 -13.15 -25.33 -17.46
C LEU A 32 -14.57 -25.83 -17.75
N ALA A 33 -15.48 -24.94 -18.21
CA ALA A 33 -16.83 -25.33 -18.59
C ALA A 33 -16.85 -26.32 -19.78
N LEU A 34 -15.91 -26.16 -20.73
CA LEU A 34 -15.73 -27.11 -21.83
C LEU A 34 -15.21 -28.48 -21.36
N LEU A 35 -14.28 -28.51 -20.40
CA LEU A 35 -13.77 -29.75 -19.81
C LEU A 35 -14.81 -30.48 -18.96
N ALA A 36 -15.67 -29.74 -18.26
CA ALA A 36 -16.74 -30.32 -17.45
C ALA A 36 -17.80 -31.06 -18.29
N HIS A 37 -17.88 -30.80 -19.60
CA HIS A 37 -18.84 -31.42 -20.51
C HIS A 37 -18.16 -32.28 -21.60
N PRO A 38 -17.68 -33.49 -21.26
CA PRO A 38 -16.80 -34.30 -22.12
C PRO A 38 -17.43 -34.69 -23.46
N THR A 39 -18.74 -34.90 -23.52
CA THR A 39 -19.46 -35.30 -24.75
C THR A 39 -19.49 -34.18 -25.80
N ARG A 40 -19.67 -32.92 -25.39
CA ARG A 40 -19.65 -31.75 -26.29
C ARG A 40 -18.23 -31.44 -26.75
N TRP A 41 -17.27 -31.57 -25.85
CA TRP A 41 -15.86 -31.37 -26.17
C TRP A 41 -15.36 -32.40 -27.20
N GLN A 42 -15.70 -33.68 -27.06
CA GLN A 42 -15.37 -34.70 -28.05
C GLN A 42 -15.99 -34.41 -29.43
N LEU A 43 -17.25 -33.94 -29.48
CA LEU A 43 -17.91 -33.54 -30.72
C LEU A 43 -17.23 -32.31 -31.35
N LEU A 44 -16.88 -31.32 -30.54
CA LEU A 44 -16.21 -30.09 -30.98
C LEU A 44 -14.82 -30.40 -31.55
N VAL A 45 -14.01 -31.21 -30.87
CA VAL A 45 -12.68 -31.62 -31.35
C VAL A 45 -12.80 -32.43 -32.65
N ARG A 46 -13.79 -33.34 -32.75
CA ARG A 46 -14.04 -34.10 -33.99
C ARG A 46 -14.44 -33.19 -35.15
N GLN A 47 -15.34 -32.24 -34.93
CA GLN A 47 -15.72 -31.26 -35.95
C GLN A 47 -14.53 -30.39 -36.36
N PHE A 48 -13.73 -29.94 -35.40
CA PHE A 48 -12.53 -29.14 -35.66
C PHE A 48 -11.49 -29.91 -36.49
N ILE A 49 -11.18 -31.15 -36.12
CA ILE A 49 -10.26 -32.02 -36.89
C ILE A 49 -10.79 -32.26 -38.32
N ASN A 50 -12.10 -32.45 -38.49
CA ASN A 50 -12.69 -32.64 -39.82
C ASN A 50 -12.65 -31.36 -40.66
N SER A 51 -12.94 -30.20 -40.07
CA SER A 51 -12.87 -28.89 -40.74
C SER A 51 -11.44 -28.47 -41.07
N PHE A 52 -10.48 -28.80 -40.22
CA PHE A 52 -9.06 -28.49 -40.45
C PHE A 52 -8.38 -29.50 -41.37
N GLY A 53 -8.82 -30.77 -41.34
CA GLY A 53 -8.42 -31.80 -42.31
C GLY A 53 -8.86 -31.49 -43.74
N PHE A 54 -9.90 -30.68 -43.92
CA PHE A 54 -10.30 -30.12 -45.22
C PHE A 54 -9.32 -29.06 -45.74
N LEU A 55 -8.60 -28.36 -44.85
CA LEU A 55 -7.61 -27.34 -45.21
C LEU A 55 -6.26 -27.97 -45.65
N CYS A 56 -5.90 -29.14 -45.12
CA CYS A 56 -4.70 -29.90 -45.49
C CYS A 56 -4.98 -30.92 -46.59
N HIS A 57 -5.39 -30.45 -47.77
CA HIS A 57 -5.72 -31.32 -48.90
C HIS A 57 -4.50 -31.76 -49.73
N THR A 58 -3.47 -32.35 -49.10
CA THR A 58 -2.40 -33.08 -49.82
C THR A 58 -1.81 -34.22 -49.01
N ALA A 59 -2.62 -35.21 -48.62
CA ALA A 59 -2.08 -36.54 -48.29
C ALA A 59 -3.13 -37.66 -48.39
N ARG A 60 -3.08 -38.37 -49.52
CA ARG A 60 -3.28 -39.82 -49.72
C ARG A 60 -4.17 -40.63 -48.75
N ARG A 61 -5.24 -41.18 -49.34
CA ARG A 61 -5.57 -42.62 -49.43
C ARG A 61 -4.98 -43.52 -48.31
N TRP A 62 -5.74 -43.82 -47.26
CA TRP A 62 -5.51 -45.06 -46.49
C TRP A 62 -6.72 -45.59 -45.72
N SER A 63 -6.87 -46.91 -45.80
CA SER A 63 -7.95 -47.78 -45.31
C SER A 63 -7.84 -48.07 -43.81
N ASN A 64 -9.00 -48.28 -43.15
CA ASN A 64 -9.30 -48.98 -41.88
C ASN A 64 -8.43 -48.80 -40.61
N ARG A 65 -7.36 -48.02 -40.62
CA ARG A 65 -6.57 -47.62 -39.43
C ARG A 65 -6.96 -46.23 -38.90
N VAL A 66 -8.16 -45.77 -39.25
CA VAL A 66 -8.66 -44.39 -39.06
C VAL A 66 -9.32 -44.18 -37.68
N GLN A 67 -9.72 -45.24 -36.99
CA GLN A 67 -10.45 -45.12 -35.71
C GLN A 67 -9.50 -44.96 -34.51
N ALA A 68 -8.37 -45.66 -34.50
CA ALA A 68 -7.35 -45.57 -33.46
C ALA A 68 -6.62 -44.21 -33.44
N THR A 69 -6.34 -43.64 -34.62
CA THR A 69 -5.68 -42.32 -34.77
C THR A 69 -6.58 -41.14 -34.39
N ARG A 70 -7.91 -41.31 -34.46
CA ARG A 70 -8.87 -40.28 -34.02
C ARG A 70 -9.00 -40.19 -32.50
N TYR A 71 -8.88 -41.32 -31.80
CA TYR A 71 -8.89 -41.34 -30.33
C TYR A 71 -7.61 -40.71 -29.76
N SER A 72 -6.44 -41.00 -30.34
CA SER A 72 -5.17 -40.40 -29.94
C SER A 72 -5.15 -38.87 -30.15
N ALA A 73 -5.72 -38.37 -31.25
CA ALA A 73 -5.82 -36.92 -31.50
C ALA A 73 -6.70 -36.19 -30.47
N VAL A 74 -7.81 -36.81 -30.05
CA VAL A 74 -8.67 -36.27 -28.99
C VAL A 74 -7.94 -36.26 -27.65
N LEU A 75 -7.18 -37.30 -27.33
CA LEU A 75 -6.39 -37.37 -26.10
C LEU A 75 -5.31 -36.27 -26.06
N VAL A 76 -4.60 -36.05 -27.17
CA VAL A 76 -3.62 -34.95 -27.30
C VAL A 76 -4.28 -33.58 -27.13
N ALA A 77 -5.47 -33.36 -27.70
CA ALA A 77 -6.19 -32.10 -27.51
C ALA A 77 -6.59 -31.86 -26.04
N HIS A 78 -6.97 -32.91 -25.31
CA HIS A 78 -7.27 -32.80 -23.88
C HIS A 78 -6.02 -32.49 -23.05
N THR A 79 -4.89 -33.15 -23.31
CA THR A 79 -3.64 -32.90 -22.56
C THR A 79 -3.14 -31.48 -22.79
N VAL A 80 -3.21 -30.97 -24.02
CA VAL A 80 -2.86 -29.58 -24.34
C VAL A 80 -3.77 -28.59 -23.60
N LEU A 81 -5.08 -28.86 -23.54
CA LEU A 81 -6.03 -27.98 -22.82
C LEU A 81 -5.77 -27.96 -21.31
N ILE A 82 -5.44 -29.11 -20.70
CA ILE A 82 -5.07 -29.20 -19.28
C ILE A 82 -3.77 -28.46 -19.00
N MET A 83 -2.75 -28.61 -19.86
CA MET A 83 -1.49 -27.87 -19.73
C MET A 83 -1.69 -26.35 -19.84
N PHE A 84 -2.56 -25.92 -20.74
CA PHE A 84 -2.94 -24.51 -20.89
C PHE A 84 -3.63 -23.97 -19.63
N LEU A 85 -4.57 -24.72 -19.05
CA LEU A 85 -5.20 -24.34 -17.78
C LEU A 85 -4.20 -24.25 -16.63
N ALA A 86 -3.31 -25.23 -16.51
CA ALA A 86 -2.27 -25.22 -15.50
C ALA A 86 -1.39 -23.96 -15.62
N TYR A 87 -0.94 -23.63 -16.84
CA TYR A 87 -0.17 -22.41 -17.10
C TYR A 87 -0.90 -21.13 -16.65
N MET A 88 -2.20 -21.03 -16.92
CA MET A 88 -3.01 -19.85 -16.57
C MET A 88 -3.28 -19.71 -15.08
N THR A 89 -3.29 -20.81 -14.33
CA THR A 89 -3.51 -20.78 -12.88
C THR A 89 -2.30 -20.23 -12.12
N VAL A 90 -1.08 -20.43 -12.61
CA VAL A 90 0.17 -19.98 -11.93
C VAL A 90 0.19 -18.47 -11.65
N PRO A 91 0.00 -17.56 -12.63
CA PRO A 91 -0.05 -16.13 -12.36
C PRO A 91 -1.26 -15.73 -11.53
N GLY A 92 -2.41 -16.42 -11.68
CA GLY A 92 -3.61 -16.19 -10.87
C GLY A 92 -3.37 -16.46 -9.38
N LEU A 93 -2.75 -17.60 -9.06
CA LEU A 93 -2.38 -17.95 -7.68
C LEU A 93 -1.39 -16.95 -7.09
N ARG A 94 -0.38 -16.53 -7.86
CA ARG A 94 0.59 -15.52 -7.41
C ARG A 94 -0.09 -14.18 -7.08
N ASN A 95 -1.04 -13.75 -7.90
CA ASN A 95 -1.78 -12.52 -7.65
C ASN A 95 -2.71 -12.65 -6.44
N LEU A 96 -3.39 -13.79 -6.28
CA LEU A 96 -4.23 -14.05 -5.09
C LEU A 96 -3.40 -14.10 -3.80
N GLN A 97 -2.25 -14.75 -3.84
CA GLN A 97 -1.32 -14.75 -2.70
C GLN A 97 -0.83 -13.35 -2.37
N ALA A 98 -0.54 -12.52 -3.39
CA ALA A 98 -0.15 -11.14 -3.18
C ALA A 98 -1.27 -10.32 -2.52
N GLU A 99 -2.52 -10.47 -2.96
CA GLU A 99 -3.66 -9.76 -2.37
C GLU A 99 -4.03 -10.31 -0.97
N TRP A 100 -3.94 -11.62 -0.73
CA TRP A 100 -4.14 -12.21 0.60
C TRP A 100 -3.02 -11.87 1.59
N ALA A 101 -1.81 -11.60 1.10
CA ALA A 101 -0.74 -11.09 1.94
C ALA A 101 -1.00 -9.64 2.41
N ILE A 102 -1.89 -8.90 1.76
CA ILE A 102 -2.31 -7.57 2.19
C ILE A 102 -3.24 -7.71 3.41
N HIS A 103 -2.65 -7.64 4.60
CA HIS A 103 -3.42 -7.48 5.82
C HIS A 103 -4.02 -6.07 5.85
N GLY A 104 -5.31 -5.95 6.14
CA GLY A 104 -5.98 -4.66 6.27
C GLY A 104 -5.38 -3.83 7.40
N GLN A 105 -5.23 -2.53 7.20
CA GLN A 105 -4.66 -1.59 8.19
C GLN A 105 -5.42 -1.56 9.53
N PHE A 106 -6.66 -2.06 9.59
CA PHE A 106 -7.49 -2.10 10.79
C PHE A 106 -7.27 -3.33 11.69
N SER A 107 -6.29 -4.19 11.37
CA SER A 107 -5.86 -5.29 12.24
C SER A 107 -4.34 -5.32 12.42
N ALA A 108 -3.67 -4.18 12.21
CA ALA A 108 -2.24 -4.06 12.38
C ALA A 108 -1.92 -3.79 13.86
N TYR A 109 -1.44 -4.82 14.56
CA TYR A 109 -1.06 -4.76 15.98
C TYR A 109 -0.21 -3.53 16.34
N ASN A 110 0.78 -3.19 15.51
CA ASN A 110 1.69 -2.06 15.76
C ASN A 110 0.98 -0.69 15.70
N ASP A 111 -0.04 -0.54 14.86
CA ASP A 111 -0.82 0.69 14.76
C ASP A 111 -1.80 0.80 15.94
N GLU A 112 -2.33 -0.33 16.43
CA GLU A 112 -3.17 -0.39 17.63
C GLU A 112 -2.40 0.00 18.90
N VAL A 113 -1.17 -0.50 19.08
CA VAL A 113 -0.31 -0.12 20.22
C VAL A 113 0.04 1.36 20.18
N LEU A 114 0.33 1.91 18.99
CA LEU A 114 0.59 3.35 18.84
C LEU A 114 -0.66 4.18 19.16
N LEU A 115 -1.84 3.71 18.73
CA LEU A 115 -3.12 4.36 19.02
C LEU A 115 -3.39 4.38 20.53
N ASP A 116 -3.26 3.24 21.21
CA ASP A 116 -3.42 3.12 22.65
C ASP A 116 -2.47 4.07 23.39
N TRP A 117 -1.19 4.10 22.98
CA TRP A 117 -0.23 5.05 23.53
C TRP A 117 -0.69 6.52 23.40
N PHE A 118 -1.16 6.96 22.23
CA PHE A 118 -1.70 8.32 22.09
C PHE A 118 -2.90 8.58 23.00
N GLN A 119 -3.78 7.60 23.21
CA GLN A 119 -4.94 7.72 24.09
C GLN A 119 -4.56 7.85 25.58
N THR A 120 -3.39 7.32 25.98
CA THR A 120 -2.88 7.47 27.35
C THR A 120 -2.33 8.87 27.66
N LEU A 121 -2.17 9.75 26.67
CA LEU A 121 -1.58 11.07 26.88
C LEU A 121 -2.46 11.98 27.76
N PRO A 122 -1.86 12.72 28.72
CA PRO A 122 -2.62 13.65 29.54
C PRO A 122 -3.14 14.84 28.71
N PRO A 123 -4.25 15.49 29.11
CA PRO A 123 -4.72 16.70 28.45
C PRO A 123 -3.76 17.87 28.71
N ILE A 124 -3.48 18.67 27.68
CA ILE A 124 -2.69 19.91 27.82
C ILE A 124 -3.54 20.94 28.57
N ARG A 125 -3.16 21.28 29.80
CA ARG A 125 -3.74 22.40 30.56
C ARG A 125 -2.84 23.63 30.48
N THR A 126 -3.35 24.72 29.93
CA THR A 126 -2.66 26.02 29.99
C THR A 126 -3.13 26.83 31.20
N THR A 127 -2.20 27.44 31.92
CA THR A 127 -2.44 28.08 33.23
C THR A 127 -3.15 29.43 33.17
N ARG A 128 -3.53 29.93 31.99
CA ARG A 128 -4.12 31.27 31.83
C ARG A 128 -5.59 31.30 31.40
N VAL A 129 -6.12 30.24 30.78
CA VAL A 129 -7.54 30.10 30.43
C VAL A 129 -7.85 28.60 30.36
N SER A 130 -8.94 28.13 31.00
CA SER A 130 -9.35 26.71 31.03
C SER A 130 -9.88 26.20 29.69
N HIS A 131 -9.06 26.23 28.64
CA HIS A 131 -9.29 25.47 27.42
C HIS A 131 -8.23 24.38 27.30
N ASN A 132 -8.68 23.14 27.15
CA ASN A 132 -7.81 22.04 26.75
C ASN A 132 -7.33 22.34 25.31
N MET A 133 -6.03 22.19 25.04
CA MET A 133 -5.49 22.32 23.68
C MET A 133 -5.26 20.93 23.06
N PRO A 134 -5.55 20.74 21.76
CA PRO A 134 -5.31 19.46 21.09
C PRO A 134 -3.83 19.12 21.03
N TRP A 135 -3.53 17.83 21.07
CA TRP A 135 -2.22 17.34 20.65
C TRP A 135 -2.10 17.41 19.12
N VAL A 136 -1.09 18.11 18.62
CA VAL A 136 -0.83 18.25 17.19
C VAL A 136 0.23 17.24 16.74
N ILE A 137 -0.12 16.38 15.78
CA ILE A 137 0.74 15.30 15.28
C ILE A 137 1.13 15.57 13.82
N ALA A 138 2.42 15.47 13.53
CA ALA A 138 3.02 15.51 12.20
C ALA A 138 3.67 14.18 11.83
N GLY A 139 3.86 13.94 10.52
CA GLY A 139 4.45 12.70 10.03
C GLY A 139 3.81 12.20 8.73
N PRO A 140 4.05 10.93 8.37
CA PRO A 140 3.61 10.38 7.10
C PRO A 140 2.09 10.24 7.00
N MET A 141 1.54 10.64 5.86
CA MET A 141 0.10 10.68 5.59
C MET A 141 -0.58 9.31 5.76
N SER A 142 0.11 8.23 5.42
CA SER A 142 -0.39 6.86 5.61
C SER A 142 -0.71 6.56 7.08
N THR A 143 0.18 6.96 7.99
CA THR A 143 0.04 6.72 9.42
C THR A 143 -0.93 7.73 10.05
N LEU A 144 -0.82 9.01 9.67
CA LEU A 144 -1.74 10.04 10.16
C LEU A 144 -3.17 9.83 9.69
N GLY A 145 -3.38 9.28 8.49
CA GLY A 145 -4.70 8.94 7.97
C GLY A 145 -5.42 7.92 8.84
N GLY A 146 -4.73 6.87 9.27
CA GLY A 146 -5.27 5.87 10.20
C GLY A 146 -5.57 6.47 11.58
N LEU A 147 -4.60 7.17 12.16
CA LEU A 147 -4.77 7.82 13.47
C LEU A 147 -5.92 8.83 13.46
N ARG A 148 -6.12 9.58 12.37
CA ARG A 148 -7.21 10.55 12.23
C ARG A 148 -8.60 9.91 12.23
N LEU A 149 -8.72 8.67 11.78
CA LEU A 149 -10.00 7.94 11.81
C LEU A 149 -10.32 7.37 13.19
N MET A 150 -9.31 7.14 14.03
CA MET A 150 -9.44 6.43 15.31
C MET A 150 -9.33 7.34 16.54
N LEU A 151 -8.59 8.45 16.46
CA LEU A 151 -8.42 9.39 17.57
C LEU A 151 -9.53 10.45 17.57
N PRO A 152 -10.01 10.87 18.77
CA PRO A 152 -11.03 11.91 18.87
C PRO A 152 -10.50 13.23 18.30
N ALA A 153 -11.28 13.84 17.40
CA ALA A 153 -10.90 15.10 16.77
C ALA A 153 -10.86 16.25 17.78
N ALA A 154 -9.97 17.21 17.53
CA ALA A 154 -9.82 18.41 18.35
C ALA A 154 -11.09 19.26 18.48
N ALA A 155 -11.96 19.22 17.47
CA ALA A 155 -13.28 19.84 17.49
C ALA A 155 -14.32 18.81 17.00
N PRO A 156 -15.42 18.59 17.74
CA PRO A 156 -16.53 17.78 17.25
C PRO A 156 -17.11 18.41 15.98
N TYR A 157 -17.40 17.57 14.98
CA TYR A 157 -18.21 17.96 13.83
C TYR A 157 -19.65 17.48 14.04
N PRO A 158 -20.69 18.31 13.83
CA PRO A 158 -20.63 19.75 13.56
C PRO A 158 -20.19 20.54 14.80
N THR A 159 -19.52 21.67 14.57
CA THR A 159 -19.01 22.61 15.60
C THR A 159 -20.10 23.22 16.50
N THR A 160 -21.36 22.82 16.31
CA THR A 160 -22.54 23.22 17.11
C THR A 160 -22.88 22.26 18.24
N GLN A 161 -22.18 21.14 18.41
CA GLN A 161 -22.41 20.27 19.57
C GLN A 161 -21.84 20.90 20.84
N TRP A 162 -22.75 21.41 21.66
CA TRP A 162 -22.48 21.90 23.01
C TRP A 162 -21.98 20.75 23.89
N SER A 163 -20.69 20.76 24.23
CA SER A 163 -20.14 19.86 25.24
C SER A 163 -20.89 20.07 26.56
N ALA A 164 -21.56 19.03 27.07
CA ALA A 164 -22.31 19.12 28.32
C ALA A 164 -21.42 19.65 29.46
N PRO A 165 -21.89 20.60 30.29
CA PRO A 165 -21.12 21.14 31.40
C PRO A 165 -20.81 20.02 32.39
N GLY A 166 -19.53 19.65 32.50
CA GLY A 166 -19.05 18.53 33.32
C GLY A 166 -18.38 17.39 32.55
N SER A 167 -18.47 17.36 31.22
CA SER A 167 -17.62 16.50 30.39
C SER A 167 -16.21 17.12 30.32
N GLN A 168 -15.23 16.49 30.97
CA GLN A 168 -13.82 16.80 30.72
C GLN A 168 -13.46 16.38 29.29
N SER A 169 -13.89 17.17 28.29
CA SER A 169 -13.56 16.92 26.90
C SER A 169 -12.06 17.16 26.72
N SER A 170 -11.28 16.08 26.79
CA SER A 170 -9.89 16.06 26.31
C SER A 170 -9.88 16.71 24.93
N ALA A 171 -9.01 17.68 24.69
CA ALA A 171 -9.06 18.51 23.50
C ALA A 171 -8.71 17.79 22.19
N GLY A 172 -8.79 16.46 22.16
CA GLY A 172 -8.62 15.65 20.99
C GLY A 172 -7.25 15.80 20.33
N PHE A 173 -7.20 15.39 19.08
CA PHE A 173 -5.99 15.36 18.28
C PHE A 173 -6.19 16.16 16.99
N ALA A 174 -5.14 16.86 16.59
CA ALA A 174 -5.05 17.58 15.33
C ALA A 174 -3.88 17.05 14.52
N PHE A 175 -4.02 17.05 13.19
CA PHE A 175 -3.03 16.48 12.27
C PHE A 175 -2.54 17.57 11.32
N THR A 176 -1.23 17.66 11.12
CA THR A 176 -0.64 18.73 10.32
C THR A 176 -0.80 18.50 8.83
N ASN A 177 -0.91 17.25 8.38
CA ASN A 177 -1.02 16.89 6.97
C ASN A 177 -2.48 16.63 6.55
N HIS A 178 -2.81 16.96 5.30
CA HIS A 178 -4.14 16.76 4.71
C HIS A 178 -4.03 15.84 3.49
N PRO A 179 -4.90 14.82 3.32
CA PRO A 179 -4.78 13.84 2.22
C PRO A 179 -4.97 14.46 0.83
N HIS A 180 -5.59 15.63 0.76
CA HIS A 180 -5.87 16.32 -0.50
C HIS A 180 -4.81 17.39 -0.77
N TYR A 181 -4.10 17.25 -1.89
CA TYR A 181 -3.01 18.14 -2.33
C TYR A 181 -3.42 19.10 -3.45
N GLU A 182 -4.68 19.51 -3.48
CA GLU A 182 -5.23 20.32 -4.57
C GLU A 182 -4.60 21.72 -4.62
N SER A 183 -4.43 22.37 -3.46
CA SER A 183 -3.85 23.71 -3.37
C SER A 183 -2.34 23.70 -3.14
N ALA A 184 -1.67 24.76 -3.61
CA ALA A 184 -0.23 24.94 -3.42
C ALA A 184 0.16 25.00 -1.93
N GLN A 185 -0.65 25.66 -1.11
CA GLN A 185 -0.43 25.78 0.34
C GLN A 185 -0.47 24.41 1.04
N LEU A 186 -1.38 23.52 0.65
CA LEU A 186 -1.46 22.17 1.21
C LEU A 186 -0.25 21.32 0.82
N ARG A 187 0.26 21.48 -0.41
CA ARG A 187 1.50 20.83 -0.86
C ARG A 187 2.71 21.31 -0.05
N GLU A 188 2.86 22.62 0.12
CA GLU A 188 3.95 23.20 0.91
C GLU A 188 3.90 22.69 2.36
N ARG A 189 2.72 22.71 2.99
CA ARG A 189 2.54 22.17 4.34
C ARG A 189 2.89 20.68 4.44
N THR A 190 2.64 19.91 3.39
CA THR A 190 3.02 18.49 3.32
C THR A 190 4.54 18.32 3.28
N VAL A 191 5.24 19.12 2.48
CA VAL A 191 6.72 19.12 2.44
C VAL A 191 7.28 19.42 3.83
N LEU A 192 6.71 20.39 4.54
CA LEU A 192 7.10 20.69 5.92
C LEU A 192 6.81 19.53 6.88
N ALA A 193 5.65 18.86 6.76
CA ALA A 193 5.31 17.71 7.61
C ALA A 193 6.32 16.55 7.47
N TYR A 194 6.92 16.39 6.30
CA TYR A 194 7.93 15.37 6.00
C TYR A 194 9.39 15.86 6.18
N ALA A 195 9.61 17.07 6.70
CA ALA A 195 10.95 17.67 6.83
C ALA A 195 11.96 16.81 7.61
N ILE A 196 11.50 15.92 8.50
CA ILE A 196 12.36 14.95 9.23
C ILE A 196 13.16 14.01 8.32
N TYR A 197 12.70 13.77 7.08
CA TYR A 197 13.41 12.94 6.11
C TYR A 197 14.45 13.72 5.29
N SER A 198 14.49 15.05 5.42
CA SER A 198 15.45 15.88 4.69
C SER A 198 16.88 15.74 5.23
N ARG A 199 17.85 16.32 4.52
CA ARG A 199 19.26 16.43 4.93
C ARG A 199 19.57 17.75 5.64
N ARG A 200 18.54 18.46 6.12
CA ARG A 200 18.67 19.71 6.89
C ARG A 200 19.17 19.44 8.30
N SER A 201 19.64 20.49 8.97
CA SER A 201 20.10 20.36 10.36
C SER A 201 18.93 20.07 11.32
N VAL A 202 19.23 19.43 12.47
CA VAL A 202 18.23 19.12 13.51
C VAL A 202 17.48 20.39 13.94
N TYR A 203 18.20 21.50 14.11
CA TYR A 203 17.64 22.79 14.51
C TYR A 203 16.65 23.38 13.49
N GLU A 204 16.97 23.33 12.20
CA GLU A 204 16.07 23.84 11.15
C GLU A 204 14.78 23.04 11.08
N VAL A 205 14.89 21.71 11.20
CA VAL A 205 13.73 20.81 11.21
C VAL A 205 12.88 21.02 12.47
N TRP A 206 13.52 21.18 13.63
CA TRP A 206 12.84 21.56 14.86
C TRP A 206 12.08 22.88 14.72
N LYS A 207 12.71 23.89 14.13
CA LYS A 207 12.10 25.19 13.88
C LYS A 207 10.84 25.06 13.01
N ILE A 208 10.87 24.22 11.98
CA ILE A 208 9.69 23.94 11.13
C ILE A 208 8.56 23.33 11.97
N TYR A 209 8.83 22.27 12.73
CA TYR A 209 7.81 21.60 13.52
C TYR A 209 7.26 22.47 14.64
N HIS A 210 8.13 23.19 15.34
CA HIS A 210 7.76 24.02 16.49
C HIS A 210 7.06 25.32 16.06
N GLN A 211 7.62 26.07 15.10
CA GLN A 211 7.14 27.42 14.76
C GLN A 211 6.12 27.44 13.63
N GLN A 212 6.28 26.59 12.60
CA GLN A 212 5.41 26.63 11.41
C GLN A 212 4.23 25.67 11.51
N LEU A 213 4.49 24.43 11.91
CA LEU A 213 3.44 23.39 12.01
C LEU A 213 2.79 23.33 13.40
N GLN A 214 3.44 23.92 14.41
CA GLN A 214 3.03 23.86 15.82
C GLN A 214 2.76 22.42 16.29
N ALA A 215 3.57 21.48 15.81
CA ALA A 215 3.46 20.07 16.12
C ALA A 215 4.03 19.77 17.51
N ASN A 216 3.32 18.95 18.28
CA ASN A 216 3.82 18.41 19.54
C ASN A 216 4.54 17.08 19.33
N PHE A 217 4.08 16.28 18.36
CA PHE A 217 4.66 14.98 18.03
C PHE A 217 4.99 14.88 16.55
N VAL A 218 6.10 14.21 16.22
CA VAL A 218 6.53 13.89 14.86
C VAL A 218 6.73 12.39 14.75
N ILE A 219 6.02 11.75 13.82
CA ILE A 219 6.13 10.32 13.54
C ILE A 219 7.06 10.13 12.34
N MET A 220 8.03 9.22 12.47
CA MET A 220 8.96 8.83 11.40
C MET A 220 8.92 7.30 11.24
N ASP A 221 8.78 6.84 10.00
CA ASP A 221 8.79 5.43 9.64
C ASP A 221 10.15 5.04 9.01
N ALA A 222 10.86 4.07 9.60
CA ALA A 222 12.19 3.65 9.12
C ALA A 222 12.20 3.20 7.65
N HIS A 223 11.15 2.53 7.18
CA HIS A 223 11.08 2.02 5.82
C HIS A 223 11.04 3.14 4.75
N SER A 224 10.60 4.35 5.10
CA SER A 224 10.58 5.51 4.21
C SER A 224 11.91 6.27 4.18
N CYS A 225 12.75 6.08 5.20
CA CYS A 225 14.09 6.66 5.30
C CYS A 225 15.15 5.85 4.53
N ARG A 226 14.99 4.51 4.45
CA ARG A 226 15.94 3.65 3.72
C ARG A 226 16.04 4.03 2.25
N PRO A 227 17.25 4.13 1.66
CA PRO A 227 17.44 4.48 0.26
C PRO A 227 16.79 3.44 -0.66
N ARG A 228 16.15 3.91 -1.74
CA ARG A 228 15.42 3.07 -2.71
C ARG A 228 15.77 3.42 -4.15
N GLY A 229 17.01 3.83 -4.41
CA GLY A 229 17.48 4.13 -5.77
C GLY A 229 16.74 5.30 -6.40
N GLY A 230 16.44 6.34 -5.61
CA GLY A 230 15.76 7.57 -6.04
C GLY A 230 14.30 7.70 -5.61
N CYS A 231 13.74 6.71 -4.92
CA CYS A 231 12.32 6.70 -4.49
C CYS A 231 12.11 6.76 -2.97
N SER A 232 13.16 6.96 -2.18
CA SER A 232 13.03 7.18 -0.73
C SER A 232 12.75 8.66 -0.42
N ASN A 233 12.22 8.94 0.78
CA ASN A 233 11.92 10.32 1.16
C ASN A 233 13.17 11.22 1.14
N PRO A 234 14.35 10.81 1.68
CA PRO A 234 15.55 11.63 1.58
C PRO A 234 15.97 11.94 0.13
N GLU A 235 15.88 10.96 -0.77
CA GLU A 235 16.18 11.14 -2.19
C GLU A 235 15.17 12.07 -2.89
N LEU A 236 13.91 12.07 -2.46
CA LEU A 236 12.91 13.04 -2.95
C LEU A 236 13.22 14.46 -2.46
N PHE A 237 13.69 14.61 -1.22
CA PHE A 237 14.14 15.90 -0.69
C PHE A 237 15.40 16.41 -1.40
N ASP A 238 16.26 15.53 -1.93
CA ASP A 238 17.41 15.92 -2.73
C ASP A 238 17.01 16.70 -4.00
N LEU A 239 15.80 16.48 -4.54
CA LEU A 239 15.25 17.24 -5.67
C LEU A 239 14.84 18.67 -5.29
N ILE A 240 14.55 18.91 -4.00
CA ILE A 240 14.10 20.19 -3.47
C ILE A 240 15.31 20.98 -2.95
N ASP A 241 16.15 20.33 -2.14
CA ASP A 241 17.30 20.93 -1.47
C ASP A 241 18.61 20.45 -2.12
N LEU A 242 18.82 20.82 -3.40
CA LEU A 242 19.99 20.40 -4.20
C LEU A 242 21.35 20.68 -3.52
N HIS A 243 21.43 21.71 -2.69
CA HIS A 243 22.65 22.12 -1.98
C HIS A 243 23.00 21.23 -0.77
N LEU A 244 22.09 20.36 -0.33
CA LEU A 244 22.29 19.47 0.81
C LEU A 244 22.61 18.03 0.40
N ILE A 245 22.67 17.76 -0.92
CA ILE A 245 23.03 16.45 -1.47
C ILE A 245 24.41 16.03 -0.93
N GLY A 246 24.48 14.78 -0.46
CA GLY A 246 25.71 14.18 0.08
C GLY A 246 25.85 14.26 1.61
N ARG A 247 25.06 15.10 2.30
CA ARG A 247 24.99 15.07 3.77
C ARG A 247 24.20 13.84 4.26
N PRO A 248 24.45 13.28 5.46
CA PRO A 248 23.60 12.22 5.99
C PRO A 248 22.16 12.72 6.17
N ALA A 249 21.17 11.87 5.88
CA ALA A 249 19.77 12.23 6.05
C ALA A 249 19.40 12.20 7.54
N LEU A 250 18.61 13.17 8.00
CA LEU A 250 18.33 13.35 9.42
C LEU A 250 17.65 12.10 10.04
N CYS A 251 16.73 11.49 9.30
CA CYS A 251 16.06 10.26 9.71
C CYS A 251 17.00 9.06 9.92
N GLN A 252 18.20 9.03 9.31
CA GLN A 252 19.15 7.92 9.48
C GLN A 252 19.70 7.86 10.90
N ALA A 253 19.90 9.01 11.56
CA ALA A 253 20.35 9.07 12.94
C ALA A 253 19.35 8.43 13.93
N LEU A 254 18.07 8.39 13.56
CA LEU A 254 17.00 7.77 14.36
C LEU A 254 16.85 6.27 14.10
N MET A 255 17.54 5.74 13.09
CA MET A 255 17.54 4.30 12.77
C MET A 255 18.68 3.54 13.48
N GLU A 256 19.55 4.24 14.21
CA GLU A 256 20.66 3.66 14.95
C GLU A 256 20.13 2.67 16.02
N PRO A 257 20.80 1.54 16.28
CA PRO A 257 20.30 0.52 17.21
C PRO A 257 20.02 1.06 18.62
N GLN A 258 20.78 2.06 19.07
CA GLN A 258 20.60 2.70 20.38
C GLN A 258 19.24 3.41 20.49
N VAL A 259 18.75 4.00 19.40
CA VAL A 259 17.44 4.64 19.35
C VAL A 259 16.35 3.58 19.26
N VAL A 260 16.53 2.62 18.35
CA VAL A 260 15.47 1.63 18.03
C VAL A 260 15.24 0.61 19.16
N HIS A 261 16.30 0.18 19.86
CA HIS A 261 16.19 -0.86 20.90
C HIS A 261 16.12 -0.30 22.32
N SER A 262 16.71 0.88 22.57
CA SER A 262 16.80 1.45 23.91
C SER A 262 15.99 2.74 24.07
N ALA A 263 15.28 3.19 23.02
CA ALA A 263 14.52 4.44 23.01
C ALA A 263 15.33 5.66 23.48
N LEU A 264 16.65 5.63 23.28
CA LEU A 264 17.55 6.69 23.71
C LEU A 264 17.57 7.81 22.68
N THR A 265 17.36 9.03 23.15
CA THR A 265 17.48 10.23 22.29
C THR A 265 18.96 10.57 22.09
N PRO A 266 19.45 10.70 20.84
CA PRO A 266 20.82 11.12 20.57
C PRO A 266 21.16 12.46 21.23
N ALA A 267 22.39 12.63 21.70
CA ALA A 267 22.79 13.81 22.47
C ALA A 267 22.56 15.14 21.70
N GLU A 268 22.81 15.14 20.39
CA GLU A 268 22.58 16.30 19.52
C GLU A 268 21.10 16.68 19.36
N TRP A 269 20.19 15.72 19.59
CA TRP A 269 18.76 15.89 19.41
C TRP A 269 18.04 16.34 20.68
N LYS A 270 18.57 15.96 21.86
CA LYS A 270 18.00 16.29 23.17
C LYS A 270 17.52 17.74 23.35
N PRO A 271 18.21 18.80 22.89
CA PRO A 271 17.68 20.17 23.06
C PRO A 271 16.40 20.43 22.28
N TYR A 272 16.13 19.68 21.20
CA TYR A 272 15.06 19.94 20.24
C TYR A 272 13.94 18.90 20.27
N PHE A 273 14.30 17.62 20.38
CA PHE A 273 13.39 16.50 20.32
C PHE A 273 13.70 15.49 21.42
N ASP A 274 12.66 14.81 21.89
CA ASP A 274 12.80 13.62 22.73
C ASP A 274 12.12 12.43 22.06
N VAL A 275 12.80 11.29 22.00
CA VAL A 275 12.22 10.02 21.57
C VAL A 275 11.31 9.52 22.68
N VAL A 276 10.00 9.43 22.40
CA VAL A 276 8.98 9.08 23.41
C VAL A 276 8.30 7.74 23.15
N TYR A 277 8.33 7.27 21.90
CA TYR A 277 7.81 5.95 21.53
C TYR A 277 8.63 5.39 20.38
N VAL A 278 8.90 4.09 20.43
CA VAL A 278 9.62 3.35 19.40
C VAL A 278 8.95 2.00 19.21
N ASP A 279 8.70 1.65 17.95
CA ASP A 279 8.26 0.31 17.55
C ASP A 279 9.45 -0.46 16.96
N SER A 280 9.88 -1.51 17.65
CA SER A 280 10.98 -2.37 17.23
C SER A 280 10.68 -3.20 15.97
N HIS A 281 9.41 -3.47 15.66
CA HIS A 281 9.02 -4.29 14.50
C HIS A 281 9.02 -3.48 13.20
N THR A 282 8.44 -2.29 13.20
CA THR A 282 8.41 -1.41 12.01
C THR A 282 9.60 -0.46 11.92
N GLY A 283 10.30 -0.25 13.02
CA GLY A 283 11.31 0.80 13.18
C GLY A 283 10.68 2.20 13.21
N ARG A 284 9.40 2.31 13.56
CA ARG A 284 8.72 3.60 13.70
C ARG A 284 9.18 4.29 14.98
N VAL A 285 9.43 5.59 14.89
CA VAL A 285 9.85 6.42 16.01
C VAL A 285 8.89 7.61 16.13
N VAL A 286 8.44 7.90 17.35
CA VAL A 286 7.69 9.11 17.67
C VAL A 286 8.58 10.02 18.50
N LEU A 287 8.71 11.24 18.01
CA LEU A 287 9.47 12.31 18.63
C LEU A 287 8.50 13.31 19.26
N PHE A 288 8.75 13.68 20.50
CA PHE A 288 8.16 14.85 21.13
C PHE A 288 8.98 16.09 20.77
N VAL A 289 8.32 17.14 20.32
CA VAL A 289 8.94 18.42 19.95
C VAL A 289 9.03 19.29 21.19
N ARG A 290 10.25 19.62 21.63
CA ARG A 290 10.42 20.46 22.81
C ARG A 290 9.93 21.88 22.54
N PRO A 291 9.15 22.48 23.45
CA PRO A 291 8.93 23.93 23.45
C PRO A 291 10.26 24.60 23.79
N GLY A 292 10.76 25.44 22.89
CA GLY A 292 12.07 26.09 23.03
C GLY A 292 12.13 27.13 24.13
#